data_AF-A0A117I994-F1
#
_entry.id   AF-A0A117I994-F1
#
_cell.length_a   1.000
_cell.length_b   1.000
_cell.length_c   1.000
_cell.angle_alpha   90.00
_cell.angle_beta   90.00
_cell.angle_gamma   90.00
#
_symmetry.space_group_name_H-M   'P 1'
#
loop_
_entity.id
_entity.type
_entity.pdbx_description
1 polymer ?
#
loop_
_entity_poly.entity_id
_entity_poly.type
_entity_poly.pdbx_seq_one_letter_code
_entity_poly.pdbx_strand_id
1 'polypeptide(L)'
;MKSARCERRVVTLDWPPCGDELMSPWGPVGGPPREVWSGTDAHPHRETIGMDPVFLTTPDVVGACCRPGGWEHNGILGTVSPDGLMTLTSAAGSWVYELFPAVWSDGEVPTVYLAVWPD
;
A
#
# COMPACT_ATOMS: atom_id res chain seq x y z
N MET A 1 -27.04 7.12 -7.72
CA MET A 1 -25.63 6.75 -7.43
C MET A 1 -24.96 6.41 -8.74
N LYS A 2 -23.99 7.21 -9.19
CA LYS A 2 -23.22 6.90 -10.38
C LYS A 2 -22.27 5.77 -10.00
N SER A 3 -22.53 4.57 -10.53
CA SER A 3 -21.57 3.47 -10.52
C SER A 3 -20.35 3.93 -11.32
N ALA A 4 -19.29 4.32 -10.62
CA ALA A 4 -17.98 4.48 -11.21
C ALA A 4 -17.52 3.06 -11.58
N ARG A 5 -17.85 2.64 -12.80
CA ARG A 5 -17.18 1.49 -13.41
C ARG A 5 -15.70 1.87 -13.47
N CYS A 6 -14.95 1.30 -12.54
CA CYS A 6 -13.50 1.27 -12.48
C CYS A 6 -12.97 0.68 -13.80
N GLU A 7 -12.81 1.53 -14.82
CA GLU A 7 -11.77 1.28 -15.80
C GLU A 7 -10.49 1.29 -14.99
N ARG A 8 -9.87 0.12 -14.77
CA ARG A 8 -8.57 0.01 -14.08
C ARG A 8 -7.53 0.77 -14.90
N ARG A 9 -7.45 2.07 -14.68
CA ARG A 9 -6.49 2.97 -15.33
C ARG A 9 -5.13 2.67 -14.75
N VAL A 10 -4.15 2.53 -15.64
CA VAL A 10 -2.74 2.56 -15.23
C VAL A 10 -2.44 3.98 -14.77
N VAL A 11 -1.91 4.11 -13.57
CA VAL A 11 -1.52 5.41 -12.98
C VAL A 11 -0.10 5.72 -13.44
N THR A 12 0.13 6.91 -13.98
CA THR A 12 1.49 7.40 -14.25
C THR A 12 1.99 8.17 -13.04
N LEU A 13 3.19 7.85 -12.58
CA LEU A 13 3.88 8.49 -11.47
C LEU A 13 5.06 9.30 -11.99
N ASP A 14 5.25 10.49 -11.44
CA ASP A 14 6.40 11.35 -11.74
C ASP A 14 7.34 11.35 -10.53
N TRP A 15 8.65 11.27 -10.80
CA TRP A 15 9.63 11.62 -9.77
C TRP A 15 9.43 13.08 -9.36
N PRO A 16 9.44 13.40 -8.05
CA PRO A 16 9.30 14.78 -7.61
C PRO A 16 10.43 15.64 -8.23
N PRO A 17 10.10 16.74 -8.94
CA PRO A 17 11.10 17.53 -9.67
C PRO A 17 12.10 18.22 -8.75
N CYS A 18 11.63 18.64 -7.55
CA CYS A 18 12.42 19.13 -6.43
C CYS A 18 11.59 18.93 -5.14
N GLY A 19 11.88 17.92 -4.33
CA GLY A 19 11.17 17.65 -3.08
C GLY A 19 11.36 16.21 -2.61
N ASP A 20 11.16 15.96 -1.32
CA ASP A 20 11.35 14.62 -0.71
C ASP A 20 10.11 13.73 -0.80
N GLU A 21 8.97 14.23 -1.27
CA GLU A 21 7.67 13.55 -1.20
C GLU A 21 7.10 13.22 -2.59
N LEU A 22 6.80 11.94 -2.81
CA LEU A 22 6.19 11.44 -4.02
C LEU A 22 4.68 11.73 -4.02
N MET A 23 4.15 12.29 -5.10
CA MET A 23 2.73 12.64 -5.21
C MET A 23 1.99 11.72 -6.18
N SER A 24 0.75 11.38 -5.83
CA SER A 24 -0.19 10.65 -6.68
C SER A 24 -1.47 11.47 -6.94
N PRO A 25 -2.35 11.04 -7.85
CA PRO A 25 -3.65 11.68 -8.04
C PRO A 25 -4.54 11.72 -6.78
N TRP A 26 -4.28 10.85 -5.80
CA TRP A 26 -5.02 10.76 -4.55
C TRP A 26 -4.31 11.43 -3.36
N GLY A 27 -3.15 12.04 -3.57
CA GLY A 27 -2.38 12.71 -2.53
C GLY A 27 -0.95 12.16 -2.37
N PRO A 28 -0.25 12.56 -1.29
CA PRO A 28 1.12 12.12 -1.03
C PRO A 28 1.18 10.61 -0.82
N VAL A 29 2.24 10.01 -1.35
CA VAL A 29 2.54 8.59 -1.18
C VAL A 29 3.39 8.42 0.08
N GLY A 30 2.83 7.73 1.06
CA GLY A 30 3.51 7.36 2.31
C GLY A 30 3.95 5.90 2.32
N GLY A 31 3.87 5.28 3.49
CA GLY A 31 4.20 3.87 3.72
C GLY A 31 2.96 2.99 3.93
N PRO A 32 3.12 1.66 3.85
CA PRO A 32 2.12 0.73 4.35
C PRO A 32 2.20 0.59 5.89
N PRO A 33 1.09 0.18 6.54
CA PRO A 33 1.08 -0.22 7.94
C PRO A 33 2.21 -1.20 8.23
N ARG A 34 2.93 -0.98 9.33
CA ARG A 34 4.01 -1.86 9.83
C ARG A 34 4.10 -1.82 11.35
N GLU A 35 4.40 -2.95 11.98
CA GLU A 35 4.74 -2.98 13.40
C GLU A 35 6.22 -2.67 13.59
N VAL A 36 6.52 -1.74 14.48
CA VAL A 36 7.88 -1.44 14.93
C VAL A 36 7.99 -1.63 16.43
N TRP A 37 9.18 -2.03 16.89
CA TRP A 37 9.50 -1.96 18.31
C TRP A 37 9.85 -0.53 18.68
N SER A 38 9.13 0.02 19.65
CA SER A 38 9.26 1.39 20.15
C SER A 38 9.40 1.38 21.67
N GLY A 39 9.74 2.54 22.23
CA GLY A 39 9.97 2.75 23.65
C GLY A 39 11.42 2.56 24.09
N THR A 40 11.65 2.77 25.38
CA THR A 40 12.96 2.61 26.03
C THR A 40 13.23 1.15 26.42
N ASP A 41 14.49 0.77 26.62
CA ASP A 41 14.89 -0.59 27.07
C ASP A 41 14.10 -1.12 28.29
N ALA A 42 13.65 -0.23 29.18
CA ALA A 42 12.87 -0.59 30.36
C ALA A 42 11.39 -0.93 30.07
N HIS A 43 10.82 -0.43 28.97
CA HIS A 43 9.40 -0.60 28.60
C HIS A 43 9.23 -0.70 27.08
N PRO A 44 9.75 -1.77 26.46
CA PRO A 44 9.58 -1.97 25.03
C PRO A 44 8.12 -2.32 24.73
N HIS A 45 7.58 -1.74 23.67
CA HIS A 45 6.25 -2.07 23.17
C HIS A 45 6.22 -2.06 21.64
N ARG A 46 5.19 -2.67 21.06
CA ARG A 46 4.94 -2.62 19.62
C ARG A 46 4.01 -1.46 19.30
N GLU A 47 4.33 -0.76 18.22
CA GLU A 47 3.54 0.34 17.69
C GLU A 47 3.33 0.12 16.19
N THR A 48 2.10 0.34 15.72
CA THR A 48 1.79 0.35 14.29
C THR A 48 2.02 1.74 13.72
N ILE A 49 2.84 1.84 12.68
CA ILE A 49 3.14 3.10 11.97
C ILE A 49 2.90 2.97 10.46
N GLY A 50 2.96 4.09 9.73
CA GLY A 50 2.84 4.11 8.27
C GLY A 50 1.44 3.77 7.77
N MET A 51 0.38 4.16 8.48
CA MET A 51 -1.00 3.91 8.04
C MET A 51 -1.45 4.98 7.05
N ASP A 52 -0.66 5.19 5.99
CA ASP A 52 -0.89 6.27 5.04
C ASP A 52 -2.01 5.88 4.05
N PRO A 53 -2.87 6.83 3.66
CA PRO A 53 -4.00 6.57 2.77
C PRO A 53 -3.58 6.08 1.39
N VAL A 54 -2.33 6.37 1.00
CA VAL A 54 -1.76 6.00 -0.29
C VAL A 54 -0.32 5.52 -0.08
N PHE A 55 0.03 4.36 -0.64
CA PHE A 55 1.40 3.86 -0.62
C PHE A 55 1.73 3.02 -1.86
N LEU A 56 3.02 2.82 -2.13
CA LEU A 56 3.50 1.95 -3.21
C LEU A 56 3.73 0.52 -2.71
N THR A 57 3.35 -0.45 -3.54
CA THR A 57 3.67 -1.86 -3.35
C THR A 57 4.13 -2.49 -4.66
N THR A 58 4.86 -3.58 -4.56
CA THR A 58 5.45 -4.25 -5.71
C THR A 58 4.63 -5.48 -6.13
N PRO A 59 4.71 -5.92 -7.40
CA PRO A 59 3.96 -7.07 -7.87
C PRO A 59 4.25 -8.37 -7.11
N ASP A 60 5.46 -8.54 -6.60
CA ASP A 60 5.84 -9.71 -5.81
C ASP A 60 5.11 -9.74 -4.45
N VAL A 61 4.97 -8.59 -3.78
CA VAL A 61 4.19 -8.46 -2.54
C VAL A 61 2.71 -8.71 -2.83
N VAL A 62 2.14 -8.09 -3.86
CA VAL A 62 0.75 -8.33 -4.28
C VAL A 62 0.53 -9.81 -4.59
N GLY A 63 1.43 -10.41 -5.38
CA GLY A 63 1.39 -11.82 -5.72
C GLY A 63 1.52 -12.75 -4.51
N ALA A 64 2.27 -12.36 -3.48
CA ALA A 64 2.34 -13.08 -2.22
C ALA A 64 1.03 -12.97 -1.42
N CYS A 65 0.42 -11.79 -1.35
CA CYS A 65 -0.87 -11.57 -0.69
C CYS A 65 -2.03 -12.35 -1.35
N CYS A 66 -1.92 -12.70 -2.64
CA CYS A 66 -2.89 -13.54 -3.36
C CYS A 66 -2.78 -15.05 -3.01
N ARG A 67 -1.73 -15.49 -2.31
CA ARG A 67 -1.53 -16.91 -1.97
C ARG A 67 -2.50 -17.35 -0.87
N PRO A 68 -2.84 -18.65 -0.79
CA PRO A 68 -3.58 -19.18 0.35
C PRO A 68 -2.84 -18.87 1.67
N GLY A 69 -3.53 -18.19 2.60
CA GLY A 69 -2.95 -17.74 3.87
C GLY A 69 -2.28 -16.35 3.81
N GLY A 70 -2.21 -15.71 2.65
CA GLY A 70 -1.68 -14.35 2.48
C GLY A 70 -0.15 -14.26 2.57
N TRP A 71 0.31 -13.04 2.86
CA TRP A 71 1.71 -12.69 3.07
C TRP A 71 1.86 -12.07 4.46
N GLU A 72 2.75 -12.61 5.30
CA GLU A 72 3.07 -12.00 6.59
C GLU A 72 4.42 -11.31 6.52
N HIS A 73 4.47 -10.07 7.00
CA HIS A 73 5.72 -9.33 7.16
C HIS A 73 5.60 -8.35 8.32
N ASN A 74 6.57 -8.41 9.24
CA ASN A 74 6.66 -7.51 10.40
C ASN A 74 5.35 -7.41 11.18
N GLY A 75 4.69 -8.54 11.48
CA GLY A 75 3.45 -8.58 12.25
C GLY A 75 2.21 -8.11 11.49
N ILE A 76 2.33 -7.86 10.18
CA ILE A 76 1.23 -7.50 9.31
C ILE A 76 0.92 -8.67 8.40
N LEU A 77 -0.34 -9.12 8.42
CA LEU A 77 -0.89 -10.07 7.46
C LEU A 77 -1.54 -9.31 6.30
N GLY A 78 -0.96 -9.43 5.11
CA GLY A 78 -1.50 -8.96 3.86
C GLY A 78 -2.28 -10.04 3.11
N THR A 79 -3.48 -9.72 2.65
CA THR A 79 -4.29 -10.56 1.76
C THR A 79 -4.83 -9.71 0.62
N VAL A 80 -5.06 -10.32 -0.54
CA VAL A 80 -5.78 -9.69 -1.65
C VAL A 80 -7.02 -10.51 -1.97
N SER A 81 -8.19 -9.87 -1.90
CA SER A 81 -9.45 -10.52 -2.22
C SER A 81 -9.69 -10.60 -3.75
N PRO A 82 -10.57 -11.49 -4.22
CA PRO A 82 -10.82 -11.69 -5.66
C PRO A 82 -11.33 -10.46 -6.41
N ASP A 83 -11.93 -9.50 -5.71
CA ASP A 83 -12.34 -8.19 -6.24
C ASP A 83 -11.15 -7.22 -6.45
N GLY A 84 -9.97 -7.56 -5.94
CA GLY A 84 -8.73 -6.79 -6.09
C GLY A 84 -8.45 -5.82 -4.94
N LEU A 85 -9.14 -5.96 -3.81
CA LEU A 85 -8.85 -5.18 -2.60
C LEU A 85 -7.73 -5.84 -1.79
N MET A 86 -6.73 -5.05 -1.41
CA MET A 86 -5.67 -5.46 -0.52
C MET A 86 -6.04 -5.14 0.93
N THR A 87 -6.08 -6.14 1.79
CA THR A 87 -6.28 -5.97 3.23
C THR A 87 -4.98 -6.20 3.97
N LEU A 88 -4.56 -5.25 4.79
CA LEU A 88 -3.44 -5.36 5.71
C LEU A 88 -3.99 -5.44 7.13
N THR A 89 -3.65 -6.48 7.89
CA THR A 89 -4.19 -6.74 9.23
C THR A 89 -3.08 -6.93 10.24
N SER A 90 -3.21 -6.27 11.39
CA SER A 90 -2.34 -6.37 12.56
C SER A 90 -3.17 -6.64 13.81
N ALA A 91 -2.51 -6.70 14.97
CA ALA A 91 -3.21 -6.71 16.26
C ALA A 91 -3.93 -5.38 16.56
N ALA A 92 -3.47 -4.26 15.98
CA ALA A 92 -4.05 -2.93 16.20
C ALA A 92 -5.26 -2.65 15.31
N GLY A 93 -5.40 -3.34 14.18
CA GLY A 93 -6.51 -3.13 13.26
C GLY A 93 -6.28 -3.70 11.87
N SER A 94 -7.23 -3.41 10.97
CA SER A 94 -7.18 -3.79 9.56
C SER A 94 -7.42 -2.57 8.67
N TRP A 95 -6.70 -2.52 7.55
CA TRP A 95 -6.78 -1.46 6.54
C TRP A 95 -7.01 -2.08 5.17
N VAL A 96 -7.97 -1.54 4.41
CA VAL A 96 -8.38 -2.07 3.11
C VAL A 96 -8.09 -1.04 2.04
N TYR A 97 -7.35 -1.43 1.00
CA TYR A 97 -6.91 -0.56 -0.09
C TYR A 97 -7.35 -1.11 -1.45
N GLU A 98 -7.68 -0.24 -2.39
CA GLU A 98 -7.81 -0.59 -3.80
C GLU A 98 -6.43 -0.51 -4.48
N LEU A 99 -6.11 -1.51 -5.31
CA LEU A 99 -4.83 -1.59 -6.02
C LEU A 99 -4.95 -1.09 -7.46
N PHE A 100 -4.14 -0.10 -7.80
CA PHE A 100 -4.02 0.45 -9.15
C PHE A 100 -2.64 0.12 -9.73
N PRO A 101 -2.55 -0.55 -10.89
CA PRO A 101 -1.27 -0.67 -11.59
C PRO A 101 -0.70 0.71 -11.89
N ALA A 102 0.60 0.89 -11.67
CA ALA A 102 1.28 2.16 -11.84
C ALA A 102 2.62 2.00 -12.57
N VAL A 103 2.99 3.04 -13.32
CA VAL A 103 4.23 3.13 -14.10
C VAL A 103 4.88 4.48 -13.87
N TRP A 104 6.21 4.52 -13.87
CA TRP A 104 6.97 5.77 -13.84
C TRP A 104 6.91 6.47 -15.21
N SER A 105 6.89 7.79 -15.21
CA SER A 105 6.78 8.62 -16.41
C SER A 105 8.01 8.58 -17.32
N ASP A 106 9.16 8.20 -16.78
CA ASP A 106 10.39 7.92 -17.53
C ASP A 106 10.32 6.62 -18.36
N GLY A 107 9.28 5.81 -18.16
CA GLY A 107 9.07 4.54 -18.86
C GLY A 107 9.94 3.39 -18.35
N GLU A 108 10.67 3.58 -17.25
CA GLU A 108 11.37 2.47 -16.60
C GLU A 108 10.37 1.52 -15.91
N VAL A 109 10.65 0.22 -16.00
CA VAL A 109 9.80 -0.87 -15.50
C VAL A 109 10.63 -1.59 -14.42
N PRO A 110 10.12 -1.76 -13.19
CA PRO A 110 8.99 -2.65 -12.93
C PRO A 110 7.65 -1.93 -12.73
N THR A 111 6.56 -2.52 -13.23
CA THR A 111 5.19 -2.11 -12.92
C THR A 111 4.97 -2.18 -11.42
N VAL A 112 4.76 -1.05 -10.75
CA VAL A 112 4.41 -1.00 -9.33
C VAL A 112 2.89 -0.96 -9.19
N TYR A 113 2.38 -1.14 -7.98
CA TYR A 113 0.99 -0.88 -7.66
C TYR A 113 0.91 0.29 -6.69
N LEU A 114 -0.06 1.16 -6.91
CA LEU A 114 -0.47 2.17 -5.95
C LEU A 114 -1.66 1.62 -5.16
N ALA A 115 -1.50 1.48 -3.85
CA ALA A 115 -2.56 1.11 -2.93
C ALA A 115 -3.21 2.39 -2.39
N VAL A 116 -4.53 2.50 -2.49
CA VAL A 116 -5.29 3.71 -2.15
C VAL A 116 -6.48 3.36 -1.27
N TRP A 117 -6.72 4.09 -0.18
CA TRP A 117 -7.95 3.91 0.61
C TRP A 117 -9.19 4.20 -0.25
N PRO A 118 -10.20 3.33 -0.22
CA PRO A 118 -11.46 3.60 -0.92
C PRO A 118 -12.20 4.75 -0.22
N ASP A 119 -12.60 5.77 -1.00
CA ASP A 119 -13.44 6.90 -0.56
C ASP A 119 -14.91 6.51 -0.30
#